data_AF-A0A4Y8CND0-F1
#
_entry.id   AF-A0A4Y8CND0-F1
#
_cell.length_a   1.000
_cell.length_b   1.000
_cell.length_c   1.000
_cell.angle_alpha   90.00
_cell.angle_beta   90.00
_cell.angle_gamma   90.00
#
_symmetry.space_group_name_H-M   'P 1'
#
loop_
_entity.id
_entity.type
_entity.pdbx_description
1 polymer ?
#
loop_
_entity_poly.entity_id
_entity_poly.type
_entity_poly.pdbx_seq_one_letter_code
_entity_poly.pdbx_strand_id
1 'polypeptide(L)'
;MPTLSVISICIIIVAVILTITCIVFYINREDVSSFLRYHFKQFRLRYITPRSQNPCILPDAQPVRKIEKIDTHHHMIPPLYLDHIKQNPNEPNDLIFPAWSPQISLDFMARNSISISILSFAHAALDDSSLCQDINIYAHNLRLQYPTKFGFFATIPSITVTSLPEVLASIKFCCEKLNPDGFTLFTSYEGNYLGHEMFRPVWEELNRVSAVVFIHPIANSLSPQSHNRHSLIPPIVDFTHEMTRTACSLIYSNTSSSYPKLKIILSHAGGTLPYISTSIANMTFDACLSVKTPEQFMKEASSFYTDLAGSSYGGPVGYIERWLGPARTTYGSDFPFSIESTMVKELELLDVCINKNVVEGEAVLRKTAMELFPRLKAQIDEAQVTKENSMIENLNASSGEGDIAFSNAV
;
A
#
# COMPACT_ATOMS: atom_id res chain seq x y z
N MET A 1 -2.49 41.52 -39.02
CA MET A 1 -2.21 40.10 -38.69
C MET A 1 -3.54 39.49 -38.23
N PRO A 2 -4.17 38.56 -38.96
CA PRO A 2 -5.42 37.96 -38.49
C PRO A 2 -5.09 36.97 -37.36
N THR A 3 -5.72 37.16 -36.20
CA THR A 3 -5.62 36.24 -35.08
C THR A 3 -6.38 34.96 -35.43
N LEU A 4 -5.64 33.86 -35.59
CA LEU A 4 -6.24 32.53 -35.72
C LEU A 4 -7.07 32.24 -34.46
N SER A 5 -8.33 31.85 -34.66
CA SER A 5 -9.20 31.49 -33.53
C SER A 5 -8.61 30.31 -32.76
N VAL A 6 -8.86 30.23 -31.46
CA VAL A 6 -8.42 29.11 -30.60
C VAL A 6 -8.82 27.76 -31.21
N ILE A 7 -9.97 27.69 -31.87
CA ILE A 7 -10.46 26.50 -32.57
C ILE A 7 -9.55 26.13 -33.74
N SER A 8 -9.11 27.11 -34.53
CA SER A 8 -8.18 26.89 -35.65
C SER A 8 -6.82 26.39 -35.16
N ILE A 9 -6.33 26.90 -34.02
CA ILE A 9 -5.08 26.43 -33.39
C ILE A 9 -5.24 24.99 -32.90
N CYS A 10 -6.35 24.64 -32.24
CA CYS A 10 -6.63 23.28 -31.81
C CYS A 10 -6.71 22.29 -32.99
N ILE A 11 -7.35 22.68 -34.10
CA ILE A 11 -7.43 21.84 -35.30
C ILE A 11 -6.05 21.58 -35.89
N ILE A 12 -5.20 22.63 -35.96
CA ILE A 12 -3.82 22.49 -36.45
C ILE A 12 -2.99 21.58 -35.54
N ILE A 13 -3.10 21.74 -34.22
CA ILE A 13 -2.37 20.90 -33.25
C ILE A 13 -2.79 19.43 -33.40
N VAL A 14 -4.09 19.16 -33.49
CA VAL A 14 -4.60 17.79 -33.68
C VAL A 14 -4.12 17.21 -35.02
N ALA A 15 -4.14 18.00 -36.09
CA ALA A 15 -3.66 17.55 -37.40
C ALA A 15 -2.15 17.24 -37.40
N VAL A 16 -1.34 18.07 -36.72
CA VAL A 16 0.10 17.86 -36.59
C VAL A 16 0.40 16.61 -35.77
N ILE A 17 -0.27 16.43 -34.63
CA ILE A 17 -0.10 15.23 -33.79
C ILE A 17 -0.48 13.97 -34.59
N LEU A 18 -1.63 13.98 -35.27
CA LEU A 18 -2.08 12.84 -36.07
C LEU A 18 -1.11 12.50 -37.20
N THR A 19 -0.52 13.52 -37.85
CA THR A 19 0.46 13.33 -38.92
C THR A 19 1.77 12.75 -38.39
N ILE A 20 2.29 13.26 -37.27
CA ILE A 20 3.50 12.75 -36.63
C ILE A 20 3.29 11.30 -36.19
N THR A 21 2.14 10.98 -35.59
CA THR A 21 1.79 9.60 -35.19
C THR A 21 1.76 8.68 -36.41
N CYS A 22 1.07 9.07 -37.50
CA CYS A 22 1.05 8.26 -38.72
C CYS A 22 2.45 8.04 -39.33
N ILE A 23 3.34 9.03 -39.29
CA ILE A 23 4.72 8.90 -39.77
C ILE A 23 5.53 7.92 -38.90
N VAL A 24 5.40 8.01 -37.57
CA VAL A 24 6.08 7.10 -36.63
C VAL A 24 5.62 5.66 -36.83
N PHE A 25 4.31 5.44 -36.99
CA PHE A 25 3.76 4.11 -37.27
C PHE A 25 4.16 3.57 -38.65
N TYR A 26 4.23 4.43 -39.68
CA TYR A 26 4.68 4.05 -41.02
C TYR A 26 6.16 3.62 -41.04
N ILE A 27 7.02 4.34 -40.31
CA ILE A 27 8.45 4.01 -40.18
C ILE A 27 8.64 2.66 -39.46
N ASN A 28 7.82 2.37 -38.44
CA ASN A 28 7.91 1.15 -37.65
C ASN A 28 7.18 -0.06 -38.26
N ARG A 29 6.53 0.08 -39.43
CA ARG A 29 5.73 -0.97 -40.09
C ARG A 29 4.67 -1.63 -39.18
N GLU A 30 4.09 -0.88 -38.25
CA GLU A 30 3.04 -1.38 -37.36
C GLU A 30 1.63 -1.05 -37.90
N ASP A 31 0.65 -1.93 -37.64
CA ASP A 31 -0.73 -1.79 -38.13
C ASP A 31 -1.49 -0.65 -37.40
N VAL A 32 -1.71 0.45 -38.12
CA VAL A 32 -2.37 1.67 -37.63
C VAL A 32 -3.89 1.49 -37.41
N SER A 33 -4.48 0.40 -37.93
CA SER A 33 -5.93 0.19 -37.94
C SER A 33 -6.54 0.02 -36.54
N SER A 34 -5.75 -0.46 -35.58
CA SER A 34 -6.14 -0.66 -34.17
C SER A 34 -6.21 0.65 -33.41
N PHE A 35 -5.20 1.51 -33.58
CA PHE A 35 -5.10 2.84 -32.97
C PHE A 35 -6.22 3.76 -33.44
N LEU A 36 -6.45 3.82 -34.76
CA LEU A 36 -7.52 4.63 -35.33
C LEU A 36 -8.91 4.16 -34.88
N ARG A 37 -9.15 2.83 -34.80
CA ARG A 37 -10.44 2.29 -34.31
C ARG A 37 -10.75 2.66 -32.86
N TYR A 38 -9.72 2.73 -32.01
CA TYR A 38 -9.89 3.14 -30.61
C TYR A 38 -10.26 4.62 -30.48
N HIS A 39 -9.55 5.50 -31.20
CA HIS A 39 -9.76 6.95 -31.08
C HIS A 39 -10.99 7.46 -31.83
N PHE A 40 -11.39 6.86 -32.96
CA PHE A 40 -12.63 7.24 -33.66
C PHE A 40 -13.91 6.88 -32.87
N LYS A 41 -13.88 5.89 -31.98
CA LYS A 41 -15.05 5.56 -31.13
C LYS A 41 -15.33 6.62 -30.06
N GLN A 42 -14.34 7.39 -29.63
CA GLN A 42 -14.47 8.42 -28.59
C GLN A 42 -15.08 9.72 -29.13
N PHE A 43 -15.00 9.99 -30.45
CA PHE A 43 -15.56 11.19 -31.07
C PHE A 43 -16.90 10.92 -31.76
N ARG A 44 -17.93 10.55 -31.00
CA ARG A 44 -19.33 10.73 -31.43
C ARG A 44 -19.91 11.96 -30.73
N LEU A 45 -19.91 13.09 -31.44
CA LEU A 45 -20.72 14.26 -31.09
C LEU A 45 -22.21 13.84 -31.09
N ARG A 46 -22.76 13.55 -29.91
CA ARG A 46 -24.21 13.44 -29.70
C ARG A 46 -24.74 14.86 -29.47
N TYR A 47 -25.54 15.35 -30.43
CA TYR A 47 -26.42 16.49 -30.20
C TYR A 47 -27.43 16.14 -29.11
N ILE A 48 -27.42 16.89 -28.01
CA ILE A 48 -28.43 16.81 -26.94
C ILE A 48 -29.34 18.04 -27.11
N THR A 49 -30.61 17.81 -27.44
CA THR A 49 -31.68 18.80 -27.30
C THR A 49 -32.14 18.86 -25.84
N PRO A 50 -32.46 20.05 -25.29
CA PRO A 50 -32.84 20.17 -23.89
C PRO A 50 -34.30 19.76 -23.69
N ARG A 51 -34.53 18.80 -22.79
CA ARG A 51 -35.87 18.44 -22.28
C ARG A 51 -36.06 19.13 -20.93
N SER A 52 -37.15 19.87 -20.75
CA SER A 52 -37.49 20.62 -19.53
C SER A 52 -37.57 19.68 -18.32
N GLN A 53 -36.80 19.98 -17.28
CA GLN A 53 -36.87 19.29 -16.00
C GLN A 53 -37.92 19.97 -15.11
N ASN A 54 -38.94 19.21 -14.71
CA ASN A 54 -39.68 19.54 -13.49
C ASN A 54 -38.84 19.06 -12.30
N PRO A 55 -38.62 19.89 -11.26
CA PRO A 55 -37.78 19.51 -10.14
C PRO A 55 -38.51 18.51 -9.24
N CYS A 56 -38.03 17.27 -9.23
CA CYS A 56 -38.33 16.33 -8.15
C CYS A 56 -37.41 16.67 -6.98
N ILE A 57 -37.97 17.24 -5.92
CA ILE A 57 -37.24 17.50 -4.67
C ILE A 57 -37.06 16.14 -3.98
N LEU A 58 -35.87 15.57 -4.08
CA LEU A 58 -35.46 14.44 -3.25
C LEU A 58 -35.17 14.96 -1.83
N PRO A 59 -35.54 14.20 -0.78
CA PRO A 59 -35.26 14.58 0.60
C PRO A 59 -33.74 14.67 0.82
N ASP A 60 -33.36 15.69 1.59
CA ASP A 60 -32.00 16.09 1.93
C ASP A 60 -31.15 14.87 2.33
N ALA A 61 -30.18 14.51 1.48
CA ALA A 61 -29.27 13.41 1.76
C ALA A 61 -28.32 13.87 2.87
N GLN A 62 -28.49 13.31 4.07
CA GLN A 62 -27.54 13.43 5.17
C GLN A 62 -26.12 13.19 4.65
N PRO A 63 -25.13 14.03 4.97
CA PRO A 63 -23.76 13.84 4.50
C PRO A 63 -23.24 12.49 4.99
N VAL A 64 -23.00 11.56 4.06
CA VAL A 64 -22.37 10.27 4.37
C VAL A 64 -21.00 10.58 4.95
N ARG A 65 -20.80 10.29 6.23
CA ARG A 65 -19.51 10.47 6.91
C ARG A 65 -18.49 9.57 6.21
N LYS A 66 -17.59 10.17 5.43
CA LYS A 66 -16.57 9.44 4.68
C LYS A 66 -15.63 8.74 5.68
N ILE A 67 -15.57 7.41 5.63
CA ILE A 67 -14.71 6.61 6.52
C ILE A 67 -13.24 6.96 6.20
N GLU A 68 -12.49 7.38 7.21
CA GLU A 68 -11.07 7.68 7.06
C GLU A 68 -10.22 6.40 7.06
N LYS A 69 -9.37 6.24 6.04
CA LYS A 69 -8.56 5.04 5.83
C LYS A 69 -7.26 5.05 6.64
N ILE A 70 -6.72 3.87 6.93
CA ILE A 70 -5.33 3.66 7.35
C ILE A 70 -4.63 2.85 6.26
N ASP A 71 -3.59 3.42 5.67
CA ASP A 71 -2.84 2.84 4.57
C ASP A 71 -1.65 2.03 5.11
N THR A 72 -1.73 0.70 4.99
CA THR A 72 -0.67 -0.20 5.47
C THR A 72 0.36 -0.56 4.41
N HIS A 73 0.24 0.00 3.20
CA HIS A 73 1.17 -0.24 2.09
C HIS A 73 1.49 1.11 1.45
N HIS A 74 2.40 1.85 2.09
CA HIS A 74 2.79 3.18 1.66
C HIS A 74 4.30 3.32 1.75
N HIS A 75 4.97 3.49 0.61
CA HIS A 75 6.42 3.56 0.57
C HIS A 75 6.93 4.96 0.83
N MET A 76 8.11 5.02 1.44
CA MET A 76 8.93 6.22 1.50
C MET A 76 10.17 6.06 0.63
N ILE A 77 10.65 7.15 0.03
CA ILE A 77 11.91 7.19 -0.72
C ILE A 77 12.83 8.22 -0.04
N PRO A 78 13.55 7.82 1.03
CA PRO A 78 14.33 8.76 1.82
C PRO A 78 15.43 9.44 0.98
N PRO A 79 15.66 10.76 1.13
CA PRO A 79 16.74 11.45 0.41
C PRO A 79 18.12 10.82 0.63
N LEU A 80 18.39 10.35 1.87
CA LEU A 80 19.64 9.68 2.22
C LEU A 80 19.90 8.40 1.39
N TYR A 81 18.84 7.69 1.00
CA TYR A 81 18.96 6.51 0.14
C TYR A 81 19.24 6.91 -1.31
N LEU A 82 18.59 7.97 -1.80
CA LEU A 82 18.89 8.51 -3.13
C LEU A 82 20.33 9.00 -3.24
N ASP A 83 20.86 9.59 -2.17
CA ASP A 83 22.26 10.02 -2.12
C ASP A 83 23.22 8.82 -2.03
N HIS A 84 22.86 7.77 -1.29
CA HIS A 84 23.61 6.51 -1.27
C HIS A 84 23.73 5.88 -2.66
N ILE A 85 22.64 5.78 -3.42
CA ILE A 85 22.68 5.22 -4.79
C ILE A 85 23.55 6.09 -5.72
N LYS A 86 23.45 7.42 -5.64
CA LYS A 86 24.30 8.32 -6.45
C LYS A 86 25.79 8.13 -6.16
N GLN A 87 26.14 7.80 -4.92
CA GLN A 87 27.52 7.56 -4.49
C GLN A 87 28.01 6.15 -4.87
N ASN A 88 27.09 5.21 -5.11
CA ASN A 88 27.38 3.81 -5.47
C ASN A 88 26.80 3.41 -6.84
N PRO A 89 27.22 4.06 -7.95
CA PRO A 89 26.61 3.87 -9.27
C PRO A 89 26.83 2.48 -9.90
N ASN A 90 27.69 1.65 -9.30
CA ASN A 90 27.95 0.29 -9.75
C ASN A 90 26.94 -0.73 -9.18
N GLU A 91 26.12 -0.33 -8.20
CA GLU A 91 25.02 -1.16 -7.75
C GLU A 91 23.92 -1.16 -8.81
N PRO A 92 23.35 -2.33 -9.15
CA PRO A 92 22.27 -2.40 -10.13
C PRO A 92 21.06 -1.58 -9.65
N ASN A 93 20.82 -0.42 -10.26
CA ASN A 93 19.61 0.36 -10.02
C ASN A 93 18.86 0.58 -11.33
N ASP A 94 18.10 -0.44 -11.73
CA ASP A 94 17.20 -0.35 -12.89
C ASP A 94 15.85 0.31 -12.53
N LEU A 95 15.64 0.73 -11.27
CA LEU A 95 14.39 1.34 -10.82
C LEU A 95 14.38 2.85 -11.08
N ILE A 96 13.37 3.29 -11.84
CA ILE A 96 13.02 4.70 -11.95
C ILE A 96 12.16 5.05 -10.74
N PHE A 97 12.74 5.76 -9.78
CA PHE A 97 12.01 6.21 -8.59
C PHE A 97 11.08 7.38 -8.95
N PRO A 98 9.78 7.30 -8.58
CA PRO A 98 8.89 8.45 -8.66
C PRO A 98 9.32 9.52 -7.65
N ALA A 99 8.88 10.76 -7.88
CA ALA A 99 9.12 11.84 -6.95
C ALA A 99 8.41 11.56 -5.62
N TRP A 100 9.11 11.76 -4.50
CA TRP A 100 8.56 11.56 -3.17
C TRP A 100 9.14 12.57 -2.18
N SER A 101 8.29 13.01 -1.26
CA SER A 101 8.65 13.76 -0.06
C SER A 101 7.57 13.54 0.99
N PRO A 102 7.82 13.82 2.28
CA PRO A 102 6.78 13.75 3.30
C PRO A 102 5.55 14.60 2.94
N GLN A 103 5.76 15.79 2.37
CA GLN A 103 4.67 16.67 1.95
C GLN A 103 3.85 16.06 0.79
N ILE A 104 4.52 15.45 -0.19
CA ILE A 104 3.84 14.76 -1.29
C ILE A 104 2.95 13.62 -0.77
N SER A 105 3.43 12.84 0.21
CA SER A 105 2.60 11.82 0.88
C SER A 105 1.42 12.44 1.64
N LEU A 106 1.63 13.52 2.40
CA LEU A 106 0.54 14.21 3.11
C LEU A 106 -0.55 14.76 2.16
N ASP A 107 -0.14 15.34 1.03
CA ASP A 107 -1.06 15.87 0.01
C ASP A 107 -1.83 14.74 -0.68
N PHE A 108 -1.17 13.61 -0.97
CA PHE A 108 -1.82 12.39 -1.45
C PHE A 108 -2.83 11.86 -0.44
N MET A 109 -2.44 11.76 0.84
CA MET A 109 -3.31 11.28 1.91
C MET A 109 -4.58 12.14 2.05
N ALA A 110 -4.42 13.46 2.04
CA ALA A 110 -5.52 14.42 2.14
C ALA A 110 -6.51 14.28 0.98
N ARG A 111 -6.02 14.19 -0.26
CA ARG A 111 -6.86 14.02 -1.46
C ARG A 111 -7.64 12.71 -1.46
N ASN A 112 -7.07 11.65 -0.88
CA ASN A 112 -7.63 10.31 -0.93
C ASN A 112 -8.33 9.85 0.37
N SER A 113 -8.53 10.77 1.33
CA SER A 113 -9.18 10.47 2.62
C SER A 113 -8.46 9.36 3.40
N ILE A 114 -7.13 9.42 3.39
CA ILE A 114 -6.25 8.58 4.20
C ILE A 114 -5.84 9.40 5.42
N SER A 115 -6.16 8.89 6.61
CA SER A 115 -5.82 9.57 7.86
C SER A 115 -4.37 9.32 8.27
N ILE A 116 -3.91 8.08 8.11
CA ILE A 116 -2.61 7.59 8.54
C ILE A 116 -2.04 6.69 7.45
N SER A 117 -0.73 6.81 7.21
CA SER A 117 0.04 5.85 6.40
C SER A 117 1.14 5.21 7.25
N ILE A 118 1.31 3.89 7.13
CA ILE A 118 2.44 3.16 7.72
C ILE A 118 3.54 3.10 6.66
N LEU A 119 4.57 3.92 6.86
CA LEU A 119 5.67 4.07 5.91
C LEU A 119 6.53 2.80 5.87
N SER A 120 6.93 2.36 4.69
CA SER A 120 7.91 1.30 4.50
C SER A 120 8.99 1.72 3.51
N PHE A 121 10.23 1.30 3.76
CA PHE A 121 11.24 1.22 2.70
C PHE A 121 11.22 -0.22 2.18
N ALA A 122 10.87 -0.39 0.90
CA ALA A 122 10.66 -1.70 0.29
C ALA A 122 11.20 -1.75 -1.16
N HIS A 123 12.26 -0.98 -1.44
CA HIS A 123 12.80 -0.83 -2.79
C HIS A 123 13.91 -1.84 -3.10
N ALA A 124 14.71 -2.18 -2.08
CA ALA A 124 15.85 -3.08 -2.20
C ALA A 124 16.16 -3.71 -0.84
N ALA A 125 16.73 -4.92 -0.86
CA ALA A 125 17.41 -5.47 0.31
C ALA A 125 18.76 -4.76 0.47
N LEU A 126 19.05 -4.26 1.67
CA LEU A 126 20.24 -3.47 1.95
C LEU A 126 21.22 -4.27 2.80
N ASP A 127 22.45 -4.45 2.35
CA ASP A 127 23.48 -5.14 3.13
C ASP A 127 24.05 -4.24 4.24
N ASP A 128 24.10 -2.92 4.01
CA ASP A 128 24.62 -1.95 4.97
C ASP A 128 23.65 -1.70 6.13
N SER A 129 23.99 -2.27 7.30
CA SER A 129 23.21 -2.09 8.52
C SER A 129 23.13 -0.65 9.02
N SER A 130 24.14 0.19 8.74
CA SER A 130 24.14 1.60 9.13
C SER A 130 23.14 2.40 8.29
N LEU A 131 23.05 2.11 6.99
CA LEU A 131 22.05 2.69 6.10
C LEU A 131 20.63 2.29 6.53
N CYS A 132 20.39 1.01 6.87
CA CYS A 132 19.11 0.57 7.43
C CYS A 132 18.75 1.37 8.69
N GLN A 133 19.72 1.56 9.59
CA GLN A 133 19.52 2.32 10.81
C GLN A 133 19.17 3.79 10.52
N ASP A 134 19.86 4.44 9.59
CA ASP A 134 19.59 5.83 9.21
C ASP A 134 18.21 6.00 8.57
N ILE A 135 17.80 5.05 7.71
CA ILE A 135 16.45 5.00 7.14
C ILE A 135 15.39 4.88 8.24
N ASN A 136 15.63 4.02 9.24
CA ASN A 136 14.70 3.83 10.35
C ASN A 136 14.62 5.07 11.26
N ILE A 137 15.75 5.74 11.53
CA ILE A 137 15.78 7.00 12.28
C ILE A 137 15.02 8.09 11.50
N TYR A 138 15.19 8.15 10.18
CA TYR A 138 14.45 9.08 9.34
C TYR A 138 12.93 8.85 9.43
N ALA A 139 12.47 7.61 9.29
CA ALA A 139 11.05 7.27 9.44
C ALA A 139 10.51 7.57 10.85
N HIS A 140 11.30 7.26 11.88
CA HIS A 140 10.97 7.57 13.26
C HIS A 140 10.78 9.08 13.47
N ASN A 141 11.68 9.90 12.94
CA ASN A 141 11.59 11.36 13.04
C ASN A 141 10.36 11.91 12.29
N LEU A 142 10.02 11.36 11.11
CA LEU A 142 8.78 11.73 10.41
C LEU A 142 7.54 11.41 11.24
N ARG A 143 7.52 10.26 11.91
CA ARG A 143 6.45 9.92 12.85
C ARG A 143 6.40 10.88 14.03
N LEU A 144 7.54 11.26 14.63
CA LEU A 144 7.55 12.23 15.74
C LEU A 144 7.03 13.60 15.29
N GLN A 145 7.35 14.02 14.06
CA GLN A 145 6.88 15.28 13.49
C GLN A 145 5.38 15.23 13.14
N TYR A 146 4.88 14.08 12.71
CA TYR A 146 3.47 13.89 12.31
C TYR A 146 2.85 12.65 12.98
N PRO A 147 2.65 12.67 14.31
CA PRO A 147 2.32 11.48 15.11
C PRO A 147 0.95 10.86 14.80
N THR A 148 0.04 11.66 14.23
CA THR A 148 -1.30 11.23 13.80
C THR A 148 -1.41 10.99 12.29
N LYS A 149 -0.29 11.07 11.55
CA LYS A 149 -0.24 10.86 10.09
C LYS A 149 0.66 9.72 9.68
N PHE A 150 1.75 9.49 10.39
CA PHE A 150 2.70 8.44 10.03
C PHE A 150 2.89 7.40 11.14
N GLY A 151 2.88 6.14 10.73
CA GLY A 151 3.59 5.06 11.40
C GLY A 151 4.72 4.56 10.50
N PHE A 152 5.44 3.52 10.91
CA PHE A 152 6.41 2.90 10.00
C PHE A 152 6.74 1.44 10.33
N PHE A 153 7.06 0.69 9.28
CA PHE A 153 7.74 -0.59 9.34
C PHE A 153 9.25 -0.37 9.29
N ALA A 154 9.98 -0.88 10.27
CA ALA A 154 11.43 -0.80 10.28
C ALA A 154 12.04 -1.71 9.19
N THR A 155 13.05 -1.19 8.51
CA THR A 155 13.90 -1.91 7.56
C THR A 155 14.99 -2.63 8.32
N ILE A 156 15.28 -3.88 7.98
CA ILE A 156 16.40 -4.62 8.55
C ILE A 156 17.40 -4.97 7.45
N PRO A 157 18.68 -5.23 7.80
CA PRO A 157 19.68 -5.66 6.84
C PRO A 157 19.22 -6.90 6.06
N SER A 158 19.76 -7.04 4.85
CA SER A 158 19.64 -8.24 4.02
C SER A 158 20.00 -9.47 4.85
N ILE A 159 19.16 -10.51 4.79
CA ILE A 159 19.28 -11.67 5.66
C ILE A 159 20.06 -12.77 4.96
N THR A 160 21.29 -12.96 5.40
CA THR A 160 22.18 -14.04 4.98
C THR A 160 22.66 -14.77 6.23
N VAL A 161 23.24 -15.96 6.08
CA VAL A 161 23.83 -16.68 7.24
C VAL A 161 24.89 -15.82 7.93
N THR A 162 25.65 -15.02 7.17
CA THR A 162 26.72 -14.18 7.71
C THR A 162 26.21 -12.89 8.35
N SER A 163 25.08 -12.34 7.91
CA SER A 163 24.52 -11.09 8.45
C SER A 163 23.55 -11.28 9.62
N LEU A 164 23.25 -12.53 10.01
CA LEU A 164 22.31 -12.83 11.11
C LEU A 164 22.61 -12.05 12.41
N PRO A 165 23.86 -11.94 12.90
CA PRO A 165 24.17 -11.15 14.09
C PRO A 165 23.75 -9.68 13.96
N GLU A 166 24.05 -9.06 12.82
CA GLU A 166 23.70 -7.66 12.52
C GLU A 166 22.19 -7.47 12.36
N VAL A 167 21.49 -8.42 11.73
CA VAL A 167 20.03 -8.42 11.60
C VAL A 167 19.36 -8.44 12.97
N LEU A 168 19.78 -9.35 13.86
CA LEU A 168 19.23 -9.45 15.22
C LEU A 168 19.54 -8.22 16.06
N ALA A 169 20.76 -7.67 15.94
CA ALA A 169 21.13 -6.41 16.59
C ALA A 169 20.26 -5.23 16.10
N SER A 170 19.98 -5.18 14.79
CA SER A 170 19.13 -4.15 14.18
C SER A 170 17.68 -4.23 14.68
N ILE A 171 17.10 -5.44 14.75
CA ILE A 171 15.74 -5.65 15.32
C ILE A 171 15.68 -5.15 16.76
N LYS A 172 16.68 -5.50 17.58
CA LYS A 172 16.77 -5.06 18.97
C LYS A 172 16.87 -3.55 19.08
N PHE A 173 17.77 -2.93 18.31
CA PHE A 173 17.92 -1.47 18.26
C PHE A 173 16.60 -0.78 17.89
N CYS A 174 15.93 -1.26 16.84
CA CYS A 174 14.65 -0.70 16.39
C CYS A 174 13.60 -0.77 17.51
N CYS A 175 13.46 -1.92 18.15
CA CYS A 175 12.52 -2.10 19.27
C CYS A 175 12.83 -1.16 20.44
N GLU A 176 14.09 -1.08 20.86
CA GLU A 176 14.50 -0.34 22.06
C GLU A 176 14.55 1.19 21.87
N LYS A 177 14.91 1.65 20.67
CA LYS A 177 15.17 3.07 20.41
C LYS A 177 14.09 3.74 19.58
N LEU A 178 13.49 3.00 18.65
CA LEU A 178 12.60 3.59 17.65
C LEU A 178 11.15 3.14 17.81
N ASN A 179 10.90 1.99 18.46
CA ASN A 179 9.58 1.41 18.70
C ASN A 179 8.69 1.44 17.44
N PRO A 180 9.08 0.76 16.34
CA PRO A 180 8.35 0.78 15.08
C PRO A 180 6.98 0.09 15.19
N ASP A 181 6.10 0.32 14.21
CA ASP A 181 4.80 -0.35 14.13
C ASP A 181 4.90 -1.80 13.60
N GLY A 182 6.04 -2.15 13.01
CA GLY A 182 6.38 -3.50 12.59
C GLY A 182 7.71 -3.52 11.83
N PHE A 183 7.94 -4.56 11.03
CA PHE A 183 9.15 -4.75 10.24
C PHE A 183 8.83 -5.10 8.78
N THR A 184 9.61 -4.59 7.85
CA THR A 184 9.54 -4.97 6.43
C THR A 184 10.49 -6.14 6.17
N LEU A 185 9.99 -7.20 5.54
CA LEU A 185 10.80 -8.27 4.95
C LEU A 185 10.51 -8.40 3.46
N PHE A 186 11.48 -8.89 2.70
CA PHE A 186 11.29 -9.24 1.31
C PHE A 186 10.87 -10.71 1.15
N THR A 187 10.24 -11.05 0.02
CA THR A 187 9.80 -12.42 -0.27
C THR A 187 10.93 -13.45 -0.26
N SER A 188 12.18 -13.06 -0.51
CA SER A 188 13.32 -13.97 -0.51
C SER A 188 14.63 -13.24 -0.28
N TYR A 189 15.62 -13.94 0.28
CA TYR A 189 17.01 -13.50 0.39
C TYR A 189 17.93 -14.63 -0.08
N GLU A 190 18.96 -14.32 -0.86
CA GLU A 190 19.90 -15.30 -1.43
C GLU A 190 19.23 -16.49 -2.13
N GLY A 191 18.10 -16.26 -2.82
CA GLY A 191 17.33 -17.30 -3.50
C GLY A 191 16.50 -18.21 -2.59
N ASN A 192 16.49 -17.96 -1.27
CA ASN A 192 15.70 -18.71 -0.30
C ASN A 192 14.42 -17.94 0.07
N TYR A 193 13.29 -18.64 0.02
CA TYR A 193 12.01 -18.14 0.53
C TYR A 193 11.96 -18.21 2.06
N LEU A 194 11.14 -17.34 2.65
CA LEU A 194 11.11 -17.03 4.07
C LEU A 194 10.79 -18.21 5.03
N GLY A 195 10.33 -19.36 4.52
CA GLY A 195 10.19 -20.59 5.30
C GLY A 195 11.49 -21.40 5.45
N HIS A 196 12.57 -21.02 4.76
CA HIS A 196 13.87 -21.69 4.88
C HIS A 196 14.43 -21.59 6.31
N GLU A 197 15.15 -22.63 6.75
CA GLU A 197 15.60 -22.75 8.14
C GLU A 197 16.57 -21.65 8.58
N MET A 198 17.30 -21.05 7.65
CA MET A 198 18.19 -19.91 7.92
C MET A 198 17.47 -18.71 8.53
N PHE A 199 16.16 -18.56 8.28
CA PHE A 199 15.37 -17.44 8.78
C PHE A 199 14.81 -17.70 10.18
N ARG A 200 14.95 -18.91 10.75
CA ARG A 200 14.44 -19.25 12.09
C ARG A 200 14.87 -18.27 13.19
N PRO A 201 16.16 -17.87 13.30
CA PRO A 201 16.58 -16.93 14.35
C PRO A 201 15.87 -15.57 14.23
N VAL A 202 15.62 -15.12 13.00
CA VAL A 202 14.89 -13.86 12.74
C VAL A 202 13.43 -14.00 13.15
N TRP A 203 12.79 -15.11 12.80
CA TRP A 203 11.40 -15.37 13.21
C TRP A 203 11.24 -15.51 14.72
N GLU A 204 12.18 -16.16 15.40
CA GLU A 204 12.22 -16.25 16.86
C GLU A 204 12.26 -14.87 17.52
N GLU A 205 13.14 -13.99 17.04
CA GLU A 205 13.29 -12.65 17.61
C GLU A 205 12.07 -11.76 17.31
N LEU A 206 11.54 -11.78 16.08
CA LEU A 206 10.32 -11.06 15.73
C LEU A 206 9.10 -11.57 16.53
N ASN A 207 9.02 -12.87 16.77
CA ASN A 207 7.96 -13.47 17.59
C ASN A 207 8.09 -13.08 19.06
N ARG A 208 9.32 -13.00 19.58
CA ARG A 208 9.61 -12.56 20.96
C ARG A 208 9.02 -11.17 21.23
N VAL A 209 9.11 -10.27 20.25
CA VAL A 209 8.56 -8.90 20.34
C VAL A 209 7.13 -8.78 19.82
N SER A 210 6.47 -9.89 19.45
CA SER A 210 5.11 -9.91 18.89
C SER A 210 4.95 -8.99 17.66
N ALA A 211 5.95 -9.01 16.79
CA ALA A 211 6.03 -8.10 15.65
C ALA A 211 4.87 -8.27 14.66
N VAL A 212 4.46 -7.14 14.09
CA VAL A 212 3.81 -7.13 12.77
C VAL A 212 4.90 -7.17 11.71
N VAL A 213 4.75 -8.05 10.73
CA VAL A 213 5.73 -8.23 9.64
C VAL A 213 5.03 -7.99 8.32
N PHE A 214 5.42 -6.92 7.64
CA PHE A 214 4.96 -6.60 6.29
C PHE A 214 5.92 -7.23 5.28
N ILE A 215 5.41 -8.20 4.50
CA ILE A 215 6.20 -8.86 3.46
C ILE A 215 5.94 -8.16 2.13
N HIS A 216 7.00 -7.64 1.54
CA HIS A 216 6.98 -7.00 0.23
C HIS A 216 7.67 -7.89 -0.82
N PRO A 217 7.13 -8.01 -2.04
CA PRO A 217 7.81 -8.74 -3.11
C PRO A 217 9.13 -8.08 -3.51
N ILE A 218 10.10 -8.90 -3.89
CA ILE A 218 11.30 -8.47 -4.61
C ILE A 218 11.43 -9.29 -5.88
N ALA A 219 12.01 -8.71 -6.93
CA ALA A 219 12.28 -9.44 -8.16
C ALA A 219 13.21 -10.64 -7.88
N ASN A 220 12.78 -11.83 -8.28
CA ASN A 220 13.61 -13.02 -8.15
C ASN A 220 14.73 -12.99 -9.19
N SER A 221 15.98 -12.98 -8.74
CA SER A 221 17.17 -12.95 -9.60
C SER A 221 17.30 -14.15 -10.54
N LEU A 222 16.59 -15.25 -10.26
CA LEU A 222 16.57 -16.46 -11.08
C LEU A 222 15.50 -16.42 -12.19
N SER A 223 14.60 -15.43 -12.18
CA SER A 223 13.59 -15.30 -13.23
C SER A 223 14.22 -14.75 -14.52
N PRO A 224 13.81 -15.23 -15.70
CA PRO A 224 14.29 -14.68 -16.97
C PRO A 224 14.00 -13.17 -17.01
N GLN A 225 15.05 -12.36 -17.10
CA GLN A 225 14.87 -10.91 -17.16
C GLN A 225 14.21 -10.53 -18.49
N SER A 226 13.04 -9.89 -18.41
CA SER A 226 12.43 -9.22 -19.57
C SER A 226 13.42 -8.19 -20.08
N HIS A 227 13.84 -8.33 -21.34
CA HIS A 227 14.72 -7.33 -21.99
C HIS A 227 13.98 -6.01 -22.28
N ASN A 228 12.66 -5.98 -22.07
CA ASN A 228 11.85 -4.78 -22.19
C ASN A 228 11.76 -4.05 -20.84
N ARG A 229 12.66 -3.08 -20.64
CA ARG A 229 12.74 -2.19 -19.46
C ARG A 229 11.52 -1.27 -19.29
N HIS A 230 10.60 -1.22 -20.27
CA HIS A 230 9.36 -0.43 -20.19
C HIS A 230 8.12 -1.28 -19.84
N SER A 231 8.32 -2.53 -19.44
CA SER A 231 7.23 -3.41 -19.06
C SER A 231 6.92 -3.30 -17.57
N LEU A 232 5.67 -2.94 -17.23
CA LEU A 232 5.15 -3.09 -15.86
C LEU A 232 4.74 -4.54 -15.56
N ILE A 233 4.96 -5.49 -16.47
CA ILE A 233 4.60 -6.89 -16.27
C ILE A 233 5.32 -7.52 -15.08
N PRO A 234 6.64 -7.32 -14.86
CA PRO A 234 7.32 -7.93 -13.71
C PRO A 234 6.71 -7.56 -12.35
N PRO A 235 6.47 -6.28 -11.99
CA PRO A 235 5.82 -5.94 -10.72
C PRO A 235 4.35 -6.36 -10.64
N ILE A 236 3.64 -6.54 -11.77
CA ILE A 236 2.23 -6.95 -11.75
C ILE A 236 2.08 -8.49 -11.62
N VAL A 237 2.91 -9.24 -12.35
CA VAL A 237 2.79 -10.70 -12.47
C VAL A 237 3.80 -11.44 -11.60
N ASP A 238 5.08 -11.06 -11.66
CA ASP A 238 6.12 -11.84 -10.99
C ASP A 238 6.04 -11.62 -9.47
N PHE A 239 5.79 -10.39 -9.02
CA PHE A 239 5.67 -10.07 -7.60
C PHE A 239 4.51 -10.80 -6.92
N THR A 240 3.37 -10.95 -7.59
CA THR A 240 2.22 -11.70 -7.04
C THR A 240 2.53 -13.20 -6.95
N HIS A 241 3.32 -13.75 -7.87
CA HIS A 241 3.82 -15.12 -7.75
C HIS A 241 4.89 -15.27 -6.66
N GLU A 242 5.84 -14.34 -6.54
CA GLU A 242 6.85 -14.36 -5.48
C GLU A 242 6.21 -14.29 -4.09
N MET A 243 5.19 -13.46 -3.92
CA MET A 243 4.39 -13.42 -2.70
C MET A 243 3.76 -14.79 -2.40
N THR A 244 3.18 -15.43 -3.41
CA THR A 244 2.55 -16.75 -3.28
C THR A 244 3.56 -17.83 -2.89
N ARG A 245 4.75 -17.82 -3.49
CA ARG A 245 5.83 -18.76 -3.20
C ARG A 245 6.33 -18.61 -1.77
N THR A 246 6.55 -17.38 -1.30
CA THR A 246 6.97 -17.17 0.09
C THR A 246 5.89 -17.56 1.09
N ALA A 247 4.62 -17.27 0.81
CA ALA A 247 3.52 -17.69 1.68
C ALA A 247 3.41 -19.23 1.75
N CYS A 248 3.56 -19.93 0.63
CA CYS A 248 3.62 -21.39 0.62
C CYS A 248 4.83 -21.91 1.41
N SER A 249 6.00 -21.28 1.25
CA SER A 249 7.20 -21.62 2.00
C SER A 249 6.95 -21.55 3.51
N LEU A 250 6.35 -20.46 4.00
CA LEU A 250 5.99 -20.26 5.40
C LEU A 250 5.00 -21.29 5.95
N ILE A 251 4.01 -21.69 5.13
CA ILE A 251 3.01 -22.71 5.51
C ILE A 251 3.67 -24.09 5.59
N TYR A 252 4.45 -24.47 4.57
CA TYR A 252 5.06 -25.80 4.54
C TYR A 252 6.13 -25.98 5.61
N SER A 253 6.86 -24.92 5.95
CA SER A 253 7.85 -24.93 7.05
C SER A 253 7.23 -24.87 8.46
N ASN A 254 5.90 -24.70 8.58
CA ASN A 254 5.21 -24.43 9.84
C ASN A 254 5.70 -23.14 10.54
N THR A 255 6.23 -22.17 9.80
CA THR A 255 6.73 -20.92 10.42
C THR A 255 5.59 -20.20 11.12
N SER A 256 4.43 -20.06 10.46
CA SER A 256 3.28 -19.35 11.03
C SER A 256 2.76 -20.01 12.32
N SER A 257 2.74 -21.35 12.35
CA SER A 257 2.26 -22.14 13.50
C SER A 257 3.30 -22.25 14.63
N SER A 258 4.60 -22.18 14.31
CA SER A 258 5.70 -22.19 15.30
C SER A 258 5.85 -20.85 16.02
N TYR A 259 5.41 -19.75 15.38
CA TYR A 259 5.59 -18.38 15.87
C TYR A 259 4.24 -17.63 15.97
N PRO A 260 3.34 -18.06 16.87
CA PRO A 260 1.93 -17.62 16.88
C PRO A 260 1.71 -16.17 17.34
N LYS A 261 2.75 -15.47 17.84
CA LYS A 261 2.63 -14.06 18.21
C LYS A 261 2.84 -13.12 17.02
N LEU A 262 3.37 -13.64 15.91
CA LEU A 262 3.57 -12.86 14.70
C LEU A 262 2.25 -12.51 14.03
N LYS A 263 2.19 -11.30 13.47
CA LYS A 263 1.11 -10.88 12.58
C LYS A 263 1.73 -10.59 11.22
N ILE A 264 1.63 -11.53 10.29
CA ILE A 264 2.26 -11.43 8.96
C ILE A 264 1.25 -10.84 7.97
N ILE A 265 1.59 -9.72 7.35
CA ILE A 265 0.83 -9.07 6.28
C ILE A 265 1.50 -9.45 4.95
N LEU A 266 0.77 -10.18 4.11
CA LEU A 266 1.14 -10.44 2.73
C LEU A 266 0.63 -9.31 1.84
N SER A 267 1.54 -8.58 1.19
CA SER A 267 1.13 -7.49 0.28
C SER A 267 0.38 -7.98 -0.96
N HIS A 268 -0.31 -7.05 -1.62
CA HIS A 268 -1.02 -7.26 -2.88
C HIS A 268 -2.04 -8.40 -2.81
N ALA A 269 -2.93 -8.35 -1.81
CA ALA A 269 -3.96 -9.36 -1.58
C ALA A 269 -3.42 -10.80 -1.37
N GLY A 270 -2.15 -10.96 -0.99
CA GLY A 270 -1.51 -12.26 -0.84
C GLY A 270 -1.04 -12.86 -2.16
N GLY A 271 -0.94 -12.03 -3.22
CA GLY A 271 -0.59 -12.44 -4.56
C GLY A 271 -1.65 -13.36 -5.17
N THR A 272 -1.22 -14.51 -5.69
CA THR A 272 -2.12 -15.52 -6.28
C THR A 272 -2.56 -16.60 -5.28
N LEU A 273 -2.01 -16.62 -4.06
CA LEU A 273 -2.34 -17.61 -3.03
C LEU A 273 -3.85 -17.80 -2.81
N PRO A 274 -4.67 -16.74 -2.70
CA PRO A 274 -6.11 -16.92 -2.54
C PRO A 274 -6.69 -17.82 -3.63
N TYR A 275 -6.32 -17.61 -4.89
CA TYR A 275 -6.86 -18.30 -6.05
C TYR A 275 -6.42 -19.77 -6.15
N ILE A 276 -5.18 -20.08 -5.75
CA ILE A 276 -4.60 -21.42 -5.96
C ILE A 276 -4.38 -22.24 -4.68
N SER A 277 -4.66 -21.69 -3.50
CA SER A 277 -4.40 -22.33 -2.20
C SER A 277 -4.97 -23.76 -2.08
N THR A 278 -6.24 -23.96 -2.43
CA THR A 278 -6.88 -25.28 -2.40
C THR A 278 -6.22 -26.27 -3.37
N SER A 279 -5.84 -25.81 -4.56
CA SER A 279 -5.15 -26.65 -5.54
C SER A 279 -3.78 -27.06 -5.04
N ILE A 280 -3.01 -26.12 -4.48
CA ILE A 280 -1.69 -26.39 -3.90
C ILE A 280 -1.83 -27.41 -2.77
N ALA A 281 -2.77 -27.19 -1.86
CA ALA A 281 -2.98 -28.02 -0.68
C ALA A 281 -3.34 -29.47 -1.05
N ASN A 282 -4.30 -29.67 -1.95
CA ASN A 282 -4.73 -31.00 -2.37
C ASN A 282 -3.65 -31.69 -3.21
N MET A 283 -3.09 -31.01 -4.22
CA MET A 283 -2.16 -31.66 -5.15
C MET A 283 -0.86 -32.10 -4.47
N THR A 284 -0.31 -31.33 -3.54
CA THR A 284 0.93 -31.74 -2.84
C THR A 284 0.68 -32.86 -1.84
N PHE A 285 -0.49 -32.88 -1.20
CA PHE A 285 -0.89 -33.97 -0.31
C PHE A 285 -1.18 -35.26 -1.07
N ASP A 286 -2.01 -35.21 -2.13
CA ASP A 286 -2.39 -36.36 -2.96
C ASP A 286 -1.17 -36.97 -3.67
N ALA A 287 -0.18 -36.16 -4.04
CA ALA A 287 1.08 -36.61 -4.62
C ALA A 287 2.10 -37.11 -3.58
N CYS A 288 1.74 -37.14 -2.29
CA CYS A 288 2.63 -37.49 -1.17
C CYS A 288 3.91 -36.64 -1.09
N LEU A 289 3.88 -35.41 -1.62
CA LEU A 289 4.99 -34.45 -1.56
C LEU A 289 5.00 -33.68 -0.23
N SER A 290 3.89 -33.68 0.50
CA SER A 290 3.77 -33.09 1.83
C SER A 290 2.96 -33.98 2.76
N VAL A 291 3.38 -34.06 4.02
CA VAL A 291 2.59 -34.69 5.10
C VAL A 291 1.54 -33.74 5.68
N LYS A 292 1.55 -32.45 5.27
CA LYS A 292 0.58 -31.46 5.71
C LYS A 292 -0.73 -31.69 4.96
N THR A 293 -1.80 -31.94 5.71
CA THR A 293 -3.14 -32.12 5.15
C THR A 293 -3.68 -30.83 4.52
N PRO A 294 -4.61 -30.91 3.56
CA PRO A 294 -5.22 -29.72 2.99
C PRO A 294 -5.87 -28.81 4.04
N GLU A 295 -6.50 -29.38 5.06
CA GLU A 295 -7.12 -28.62 6.16
C GLU A 295 -6.08 -27.85 6.98
N GLN A 296 -4.93 -28.46 7.28
CA GLN A 296 -3.84 -27.78 7.98
C GLN A 296 -3.25 -26.65 7.13
N PHE A 297 -3.06 -26.89 5.84
CA PHE A 297 -2.59 -25.86 4.90
C PHE A 297 -3.54 -24.67 4.87
N MET A 298 -4.84 -24.91 4.68
CA MET A 298 -5.84 -23.84 4.60
C MET A 298 -5.95 -23.09 5.93
N LYS A 299 -5.82 -23.78 7.07
CA LYS A 299 -5.78 -23.14 8.39
C LYS A 299 -4.61 -22.16 8.52
N GLU A 300 -3.39 -22.57 8.17
CA GLU A 300 -2.23 -21.67 8.19
C GLU A 300 -2.36 -20.55 7.16
N ALA A 301 -2.84 -20.84 5.96
CA ALA A 301 -3.07 -19.83 4.92
C ALA A 301 -4.07 -18.74 5.40
N SER A 302 -5.11 -19.15 6.15
CA SER A 302 -6.09 -18.23 6.75
C SER A 302 -5.58 -17.45 7.97
N SER A 303 -4.37 -17.77 8.46
CA SER A 303 -3.76 -17.10 9.62
C SER A 303 -3.03 -15.81 9.27
N PHE A 304 -2.77 -15.56 7.99
CA PHE A 304 -2.14 -14.34 7.50
C PHE A 304 -3.11 -13.15 7.53
N TYR A 305 -2.53 -11.97 7.36
CA TYR A 305 -3.21 -10.73 7.00
C TYR A 305 -2.83 -10.36 5.57
N THR A 306 -3.58 -9.46 4.95
CA THR A 306 -3.23 -8.93 3.64
C THR A 306 -3.66 -7.47 3.46
N ASP A 307 -2.93 -6.71 2.66
CA ASP A 307 -3.42 -5.43 2.13
C ASP A 307 -4.15 -5.62 0.79
N LEU A 308 -4.76 -4.57 0.26
CA LEU A 308 -5.46 -4.57 -1.04
C LEU A 308 -4.75 -3.76 -2.13
N ALA A 309 -3.45 -3.48 -1.98
CA ALA A 309 -2.71 -2.66 -2.92
C ALA A 309 -2.64 -3.30 -4.32
N GLY A 310 -3.02 -2.55 -5.35
CA GLY A 310 -3.09 -3.04 -6.74
C GLY A 310 -4.12 -4.16 -6.98
N SER A 311 -4.95 -4.48 -5.96
CA SER A 311 -5.93 -5.58 -5.98
C SER A 311 -7.32 -5.12 -5.58
N SER A 312 -7.55 -3.80 -5.48
CA SER A 312 -8.80 -3.19 -5.00
C SER A 312 -9.94 -3.19 -6.05
N TYR A 313 -9.86 -4.03 -7.08
CA TYR A 313 -10.93 -4.23 -8.07
C TYR A 313 -12.05 -5.14 -7.53
N GLY A 314 -13.29 -4.91 -7.93
CA GLY A 314 -14.46 -5.59 -7.32
C GLY A 314 -14.45 -7.13 -7.37
N GLY A 315 -13.83 -7.75 -8.38
CA GLY A 315 -13.72 -9.21 -8.49
C GLY A 315 -12.76 -9.81 -7.44
N PRO A 316 -11.47 -9.43 -7.46
CA PRO A 316 -10.49 -9.86 -6.44
C PRO A 316 -10.92 -9.59 -5.00
N VAL A 317 -11.44 -8.39 -4.69
CA VAL A 317 -11.86 -8.01 -3.32
C VAL A 317 -12.87 -9.01 -2.76
N GLY A 318 -13.95 -9.31 -3.51
CA GLY A 318 -14.96 -10.26 -3.04
C GLY A 318 -14.42 -11.68 -2.84
N TYR A 319 -13.33 -12.05 -3.54
CA TYR A 319 -12.67 -13.33 -3.30
C TYR A 319 -11.86 -13.32 -2.00
N ILE A 320 -11.07 -12.25 -1.77
CA ILE A 320 -10.28 -12.07 -0.54
C ILE A 320 -11.18 -12.04 0.70
N GLU A 321 -12.28 -11.29 0.64
CA GLU A 321 -13.25 -11.22 1.74
C GLU A 321 -13.84 -12.60 2.08
N ARG A 322 -14.13 -13.44 1.08
CA ARG A 322 -14.60 -14.81 1.33
C ARG A 322 -13.50 -15.74 1.84
N TRP A 323 -12.25 -15.49 1.48
CA TRP A 323 -11.13 -16.36 1.82
C TRP A 323 -10.53 -16.07 3.20
N LEU A 324 -10.25 -14.80 3.51
CA LEU A 324 -9.65 -14.36 4.79
C LEU A 324 -10.63 -13.68 5.73
N GLY A 325 -11.67 -13.04 5.18
CA GLY A 325 -12.57 -12.20 5.95
C GLY A 325 -12.02 -10.78 6.18
N PRO A 326 -12.91 -9.81 6.44
CA PRO A 326 -12.55 -8.39 6.57
C PRO A 326 -11.66 -8.09 7.79
N ALA A 327 -11.68 -8.94 8.83
CA ALA A 327 -10.83 -8.81 10.02
C ALA A 327 -9.35 -9.14 9.78
N ARG A 328 -9.00 -9.64 8.59
CA ARG A 328 -7.62 -9.98 8.19
C ARG A 328 -7.18 -9.24 6.93
N THR A 329 -7.95 -8.26 6.50
CA THR A 329 -7.68 -7.46 5.32
C THR A 329 -7.54 -6.00 5.72
N THR A 330 -6.56 -5.30 5.15
CA THR A 330 -6.30 -3.88 5.35
C THR A 330 -6.30 -3.12 4.03
N TYR A 331 -6.53 -1.81 4.10
CA TYR A 331 -6.29 -0.92 2.96
C TYR A 331 -4.79 -0.70 2.72
N GLY A 332 -4.39 -0.66 1.44
CA GLY A 332 -3.02 -0.37 1.01
C GLY A 332 -3.04 0.35 -0.34
N SER A 333 -2.19 1.37 -0.52
CA SER A 333 -2.17 2.16 -1.76
C SER A 333 -1.01 1.85 -2.71
N ASP A 334 0.09 1.30 -2.21
CA ASP A 334 1.37 1.15 -2.94
C ASP A 334 1.86 2.49 -3.54
N PHE A 335 1.54 3.59 -2.85
CA PHE A 335 2.09 4.91 -3.16
C PHE A 335 3.59 4.93 -2.82
N PRO A 336 4.47 5.57 -3.60
CA PRO A 336 4.22 6.40 -4.79
C PRO A 336 4.32 5.67 -6.13
N PHE A 337 4.45 4.34 -6.16
CA PHE A 337 4.63 3.59 -7.42
C PHE A 337 3.32 3.42 -8.18
N SER A 338 2.22 3.19 -7.46
CA SER A 338 0.89 3.12 -8.04
C SER A 338 0.46 4.49 -8.59
N ILE A 339 -0.04 4.49 -9.83
CA ILE A 339 -0.56 5.71 -10.47
C ILE A 339 -1.85 6.12 -9.77
N GLU A 340 -1.86 7.32 -9.17
CA GLU A 340 -2.98 7.82 -8.36
C GLU A 340 -4.32 7.75 -9.09
N SER A 341 -4.38 8.08 -10.39
CA SER A 341 -5.63 8.02 -11.17
C SER A 341 -6.15 6.60 -11.42
N THR A 342 -5.29 5.59 -11.38
CA THR A 342 -5.68 4.17 -11.41
C THR A 342 -6.19 3.76 -10.03
N MET A 343 -5.45 4.09 -8.98
CA MET A 343 -5.81 3.78 -7.60
C MET A 343 -7.16 4.38 -7.18
N VAL A 344 -7.47 5.62 -7.59
CA VAL A 344 -8.79 6.24 -7.33
C VAL A 344 -9.93 5.42 -7.95
N LYS A 345 -9.75 4.89 -9.16
CA LYS A 345 -10.77 4.04 -9.80
C LYS A 345 -10.92 2.69 -9.10
N GLU A 346 -9.82 2.14 -8.60
CA GLU A 346 -9.87 0.93 -7.78
C GLU A 346 -10.62 1.20 -6.47
N LEU A 347 -10.36 2.34 -5.82
CA LEU A 347 -11.07 2.76 -4.62
C LEU A 347 -12.58 2.94 -4.85
N GLU A 348 -13.00 3.50 -5.98
CA GLU A 348 -14.44 3.61 -6.29
C GLU A 348 -15.12 2.23 -6.32
N LEU A 349 -14.44 1.21 -6.85
CA LEU A 349 -14.95 -0.17 -6.85
C LEU A 349 -14.95 -0.77 -5.45
N LEU A 350 -13.88 -0.54 -4.69
CA LEU A 350 -13.76 -0.97 -3.31
C LEU A 350 -14.89 -0.38 -2.47
N ASP A 351 -15.13 0.93 -2.56
CA ASP A 351 -16.20 1.64 -1.87
C ASP A 351 -17.57 1.04 -2.21
N VAL A 352 -17.82 0.62 -3.45
CA VAL A 352 -19.09 -0.06 -3.80
C VAL A 352 -19.21 -1.44 -3.16
N CYS A 353 -18.13 -2.21 -3.08
CA CYS A 353 -18.14 -3.53 -2.42
C CYS A 353 -18.30 -3.39 -0.91
N ILE A 354 -17.49 -2.54 -0.29
CA ILE A 354 -17.43 -2.25 1.13
C ILE A 354 -18.74 -1.59 1.62
N ASN A 355 -19.29 -0.60 0.91
CA ASN A 355 -20.51 0.09 1.36
C ASN A 355 -21.77 -0.79 1.29
N LYS A 356 -21.75 -1.93 0.59
CA LYS A 356 -22.83 -2.93 0.70
C LYS A 356 -22.89 -3.53 2.11
N ASN A 357 -21.78 -3.55 2.83
CA ASN A 357 -21.70 -4.00 4.22
C ASN A 357 -20.79 -3.06 5.03
N VAL A 358 -21.37 -1.94 5.50
CA VAL A 358 -20.67 -0.86 6.20
C VAL A 358 -19.73 -1.37 7.30
N VAL A 359 -20.12 -2.41 8.04
CA VAL A 359 -19.30 -2.98 9.14
C VAL A 359 -18.04 -3.67 8.61
N GLU A 360 -18.16 -4.46 7.55
CA GLU A 360 -17.00 -5.13 6.91
C GLU A 360 -16.10 -4.10 6.25
N GLY A 361 -16.71 -3.07 5.67
CA GLY A 361 -16.02 -1.92 5.12
C GLY A 361 -15.14 -1.15 6.09
N GLU A 362 -15.72 -0.74 7.21
CA GLU A 362 -14.97 -0.09 8.29
C GLU A 362 -13.86 -0.99 8.82
N ALA A 363 -14.08 -2.31 8.82
CA ALA A 363 -13.06 -3.25 9.24
C ALA A 363 -11.83 -3.21 8.33
N VAL A 364 -12.03 -3.37 7.02
CA VAL A 364 -10.96 -3.35 6.02
C VAL A 364 -10.25 -2.00 5.94
N LEU A 365 -11.01 -0.91 5.93
CA LEU A 365 -10.45 0.43 5.72
C LEU A 365 -9.67 0.95 6.93
N ARG A 366 -9.98 0.47 8.14
CA ARG A 366 -9.45 1.08 9.37
C ARG A 366 -9.28 0.12 10.54
N LYS A 367 -10.33 -0.62 10.92
CA LYS A 367 -10.36 -1.35 12.21
C LYS A 367 -9.25 -2.40 12.29
N THR A 368 -9.05 -3.18 11.23
CA THR A 368 -8.04 -4.24 11.20
C THR A 368 -6.64 -3.65 11.40
N ALA A 369 -6.34 -2.52 10.76
CA ALA A 369 -5.07 -1.82 10.98
C ALA A 369 -4.92 -1.32 12.42
N MET A 370 -5.97 -0.78 13.05
CA MET A 370 -5.93 -0.36 14.46
C MET A 370 -5.68 -1.54 15.43
N GLU A 371 -6.16 -2.74 15.09
CA GLU A 371 -5.91 -3.97 15.86
C GLU A 371 -4.50 -4.54 15.63
N LEU A 372 -3.95 -4.35 14.42
CA LEU A 372 -2.57 -4.70 14.10
C LEU A 372 -1.58 -3.81 14.85
N PHE A 373 -1.87 -2.51 15.00
CA PHE A 373 -0.94 -1.50 15.54
C PHE A 373 -1.46 -0.85 16.84
N PRO A 374 -1.29 -1.49 18.02
CA PRO A 374 -1.77 -0.98 19.30
C PRO A 374 -1.25 0.41 19.66
N ARG A 375 0.01 0.72 19.33
CA ARG A 375 0.60 2.05 19.54
C ARG A 375 -0.16 3.12 18.78
N LEU A 376 -0.47 2.85 17.51
CA LEU A 376 -1.23 3.77 16.67
C LEU A 376 -2.63 4.00 17.23
N LYS A 377 -3.30 2.93 17.65
CA LYS A 377 -4.61 3.03 18.31
C LYS A 377 -4.55 3.94 19.55
N ALA A 378 -3.59 3.70 20.45
CA ALA A 378 -3.43 4.52 21.65
C ALA A 378 -3.17 6.01 21.31
N GLN A 379 -2.34 6.28 20.29
CA GLN A 379 -2.05 7.64 19.85
C GLN A 379 -3.29 8.36 19.29
N ILE A 380 -4.14 7.65 18.54
CA ILE A 380 -5.40 8.18 18.01
C ILE A 380 -6.36 8.50 19.16
N ASP A 381 -6.52 7.55 20.09
CA ASP A 381 -7.42 7.68 21.23
C ASP A 381 -7.01 8.89 22.10
N GLU A 382 -5.71 9.08 22.36
CA GLU A 382 -5.17 10.24 23.10
C GLU A 382 -5.40 11.57 22.36
N ALA A 383 -5.17 11.59 21.04
CA ALA A 383 -5.40 12.78 20.22
C ALA A 383 -6.88 13.18 20.18
N GLN A 384 -7.80 12.20 20.21
CA GLN A 384 -9.23 12.45 20.26
C GLN A 384 -9.65 13.06 21.60
N VAL A 385 -9.18 12.51 22.73
CA VAL A 385 -9.45 13.06 24.06
C VAL A 385 -8.94 14.50 24.18
N THR A 386 -7.72 14.76 23.68
CA THR A 386 -7.13 16.11 23.72
C THR A 386 -7.97 17.11 22.91
N LYS A 387 -8.47 16.70 21.74
CA LYS A 387 -9.33 17.52 20.89
C LYS A 387 -10.67 17.82 21.56
N GLU A 388 -11.32 16.83 22.15
CA GLU A 388 -12.58 16.99 22.88
C GLU A 388 -12.43 17.95 24.06
N ASN A 389 -11.38 17.81 24.86
CA ASN A 389 -11.09 18.71 25.97
C ASN A 389 -10.89 20.17 25.49
N SER A 390 -10.12 20.37 24.42
CA SER A 390 -9.92 21.72 23.84
C SER A 390 -11.21 22.33 23.30
N MET A 391 -12.15 21.54 22.76
CA MET A 391 -13.45 22.06 22.35
C MET A 391 -14.30 22.48 23.55
N ILE A 392 -14.30 21.69 24.63
CA ILE A 392 -15.03 22.00 25.86
C ILE A 392 -14.47 23.28 26.50
N GLU A 393 -13.15 23.45 26.57
CA GLU A 393 -12.51 24.67 27.07
C GLU A 393 -12.86 25.90 26.23
N ASN A 394 -12.85 25.78 24.90
CA ASN A 394 -13.24 26.88 24.00
C ASN A 394 -14.73 27.23 24.13
N LEU A 395 -15.60 26.24 24.33
CA LEU A 395 -17.02 26.47 24.58
C LEU A 395 -17.24 27.20 25.92
N ASN A 396 -16.55 26.77 26.99
CA ASN A 396 -16.64 27.40 28.30
C ASN A 396 -16.04 28.82 28.32
N ALA A 397 -14.98 29.08 27.55
CA ALA A 397 -14.42 30.41 27.38
C ALA A 397 -15.35 31.35 26.58
N SER A 398 -16.13 30.79 25.63
CA SER A 398 -17.12 31.55 24.87
C SER A 398 -18.43 31.82 25.62
N SER A 399 -18.70 31.06 26.69
CA SER A 399 -19.86 31.25 27.58
C SER A 399 -19.57 32.08 28.82
N GLY A 400 -18.37 32.66 28.94
CA GLY A 400 -18.02 33.58 30.01
C GLY A 400 -18.88 34.84 29.94
N GLU A 401 -19.85 34.94 30.84
CA GLU A 401 -20.64 36.13 31.12
C GLU A 401 -19.73 37.35 31.25
N GLY A 402 -19.99 38.36 30.42
CA GLY A 402 -19.41 39.67 30.62
C GLY A 402 -19.98 40.25 31.92
N ASP A 403 -19.18 40.20 32.99
CA ASP A 403 -19.37 41.04 34.17
C ASP A 403 -19.21 42.51 33.74
N ILE A 404 -20.31 43.08 33.26
CA ILE A 404 -20.48 44.53 33.14
C ILE A 404 -20.64 45.05 34.56
N ALA A 405 -19.52 45.39 35.19
CA ALA A 405 -19.51 46.19 36.40
C ALA A 405 -20.12 47.57 36.09
N PHE A 406 -21.38 47.76 36.45
CA PHE A 406 -22.00 49.08 36.55
C PHE A 406 -21.31 49.85 37.69
N SER A 407 -20.49 50.84 37.35
CA SER A 407 -20.10 51.88 38.30
C SER A 407 -21.30 52.81 38.50
N ASN A 408 -21.89 52.78 39.69
CA ASN A 408 -22.81 53.82 40.11
C ASN A 408 -22.01 54.98 40.70
N ALA A 409 -21.93 56.07 39.94
CA ALA A 409 -21.71 57.40 40.47
C ALA A 409 -23.08 58.03 40.76
N VAL A 410 -23.38 58.24 42.05
CA VAL A 410 -23.93 59.44 42.72
C VAL A 410 -24.18 59.08 44.19
#